data_AF-A0A179GZV2-F1
#
_entry.id   AF-A0A179GZV2-F1
#
_cell.length_a   1.000
_cell.length_b   1.000
_cell.length_c   1.000
_cell.angle_alpha   90.00
_cell.angle_beta   90.00
_cell.angle_gamma   90.00
#
_symmetry.space_group_name_H-M   'P 1'
#
loop_
_entity.id
_entity.type
_entity.pdbx_description
1 polymer ?
#
loop_
_entity_poly.entity_id
_entity_poly.type
_entity_poly.pdbx_seq_one_letter_code
_entity_poly.pdbx_strand_id
1 'polypeptide(L)'
;MADTYSTKGLPPAPAVSMKTIPMAGLLVDVYGLDELPADMSAPVTCLWLLHPRTRTRARMADIAKRAIHAWNSAQQRLQQQSQADASSSGPGNSASNTATPAPSSARGLIALAFDMPNHGSRLVSEAANAAWAGGNAQHAVDMAGVVRGGAADVSALMDLVGLLTDRATKANLDTGSSPLLGSKYLPPSLIESLWRHDPRGILFGNATSLTPTPVPSPPLSQAEQERLRPLLDRHLRGKKLLLCSGGADELVPHPRTAPLAGLLADAARGWYADGGLEIADRVYEGVGHHFSEGMVRDAVEFLVRVVGEGPRVREARARM
;
A
#
# COMPACT_ATOMS: atom_id res chain seq x y z
N MET A 1 14.92 -8.00 -19.86
CA MET A 1 14.65 -6.86 -20.76
C MET A 1 13.95 -5.77 -19.97
N ALA A 2 14.29 -4.50 -20.18
CA ALA A 2 13.58 -3.40 -19.54
C ALA A 2 12.12 -3.38 -20.03
N ASP A 3 11.17 -3.65 -19.14
CA ASP A 3 9.74 -3.57 -19.42
C ASP A 3 9.37 -2.08 -19.56
N THR A 4 9.30 -1.56 -20.78
CA THR A 4 8.85 -0.19 -21.07
C THR A 4 7.33 -0.16 -21.08
N TYR A 5 6.73 -0.24 -19.89
CA TYR A 5 5.28 -0.16 -19.74
C TYR A 5 4.81 1.29 -19.69
N SER A 6 3.66 1.56 -20.33
CA SER A 6 2.88 2.77 -20.12
C SER A 6 1.41 2.39 -20.07
N THR A 7 0.65 3.03 -19.18
CA THR A 7 -0.79 2.75 -19.07
C THR A 7 -1.50 3.21 -20.34
N LYS A 8 -2.21 2.29 -21.00
CA LYS A 8 -2.96 2.56 -22.22
C LYS A 8 -4.01 3.66 -21.98
N GLY A 9 -4.11 4.61 -22.90
CA GLY A 9 -5.04 5.75 -22.82
C GLY A 9 -4.43 7.01 -22.19
N LEU A 10 -3.30 6.88 -21.50
CA LEU A 10 -2.59 8.03 -20.92
C LEU A 10 -1.43 8.51 -21.83
N PRO A 11 -1.09 9.82 -21.78
CA PRO A 11 0.13 10.31 -22.42
C PRO A 11 1.37 9.67 -21.78
N PRO A 12 2.56 9.77 -22.42
CA PRO A 12 3.82 9.29 -21.83
C PRO A 12 4.00 9.75 -20.39
N ALA A 13 4.51 8.86 -19.52
CA ALA A 13 4.73 9.19 -18.13
C ALA A 13 5.71 10.39 -18.01
N PRO A 14 5.46 11.35 -17.10
CA PRO A 14 6.38 12.47 -16.88
C PRO A 14 7.80 12.02 -16.52
N ALA A 15 8.79 12.86 -16.80
CA ALA A 15 10.16 12.62 -16.36
C ALA A 15 10.26 12.79 -14.84
N VAL A 16 10.81 11.78 -14.17
CA VAL A 16 11.12 11.76 -12.74
C VAL A 16 12.41 10.97 -12.56
N SER A 17 13.25 11.38 -11.62
CA SER A 17 14.49 10.71 -11.26
C SER A 17 14.25 9.27 -10.80
N MET A 18 15.19 8.39 -11.09
CA MET A 18 15.15 7.00 -10.65
C MET A 18 16.56 6.49 -10.39
N LYS A 19 16.76 5.83 -9.23
CA LYS A 19 18.00 5.14 -8.87
C LYS A 19 17.66 3.73 -8.37
N THR A 20 18.41 2.72 -8.79
CA THR A 20 18.30 1.37 -8.21
C THR A 20 19.29 1.23 -7.06
N ILE A 21 18.80 0.88 -5.87
CA ILE A 21 19.59 0.73 -4.66
C ILE A 21 19.43 -0.70 -4.12
N PRO A 22 20.52 -1.43 -3.81
CA PRO A 22 20.44 -2.68 -3.07
C PRO A 22 20.00 -2.44 -1.62
N MET A 23 18.89 -3.03 -1.19
CA MET A 23 18.35 -2.92 0.18
C MET A 23 17.88 -4.30 0.65
N ALA A 24 18.38 -4.77 1.80
CA ALA A 24 18.02 -6.07 2.37
C ALA A 24 18.15 -7.27 1.39
N GLY A 25 19.15 -7.24 0.50
CA GLY A 25 19.34 -8.27 -0.52
C GLY A 25 18.39 -8.18 -1.72
N LEU A 26 17.60 -7.09 -1.81
CA LEU A 26 16.69 -6.81 -2.92
C LEU A 26 17.19 -5.60 -3.71
N LEU A 27 17.01 -5.65 -5.03
CA LEU A 27 17.19 -4.47 -5.87
C LEU A 27 15.90 -3.63 -5.82
N VAL A 28 16.01 -2.41 -5.30
CA VAL A 28 14.89 -1.49 -5.12
C VAL A 28 15.07 -0.29 -6.05
N ASP A 29 14.13 -0.08 -6.96
CA ASP A 29 14.07 1.14 -7.76
C ASP A 29 13.39 2.23 -6.93
N VAL A 30 14.10 3.33 -6.71
CA VAL A 30 13.63 4.49 -5.94
C VAL A 30 13.42 5.66 -6.89
N TYR A 31 12.19 6.13 -6.97
CA TYR A 31 11.77 7.26 -7.81
C TYR A 31 11.54 8.50 -6.95
N GLY A 32 11.91 9.67 -7.48
CA GLY A 32 11.58 10.94 -6.84
C GLY A 32 12.64 11.49 -5.87
N LEU A 33 13.83 10.88 -5.80
CA LEU A 33 14.88 11.29 -4.84
C LEU A 33 15.43 12.68 -5.13
N ASP A 34 15.64 13.01 -6.40
CA ASP A 34 16.18 14.33 -6.80
C ASP A 34 15.11 15.44 -6.72
N GLU A 35 13.83 15.05 -6.54
CA GLU A 35 12.67 15.93 -6.42
C GLU A 35 12.24 16.19 -4.96
N LEU A 36 12.97 15.64 -3.99
CA LEU A 36 12.71 15.91 -2.57
C LEU A 36 12.97 17.39 -2.23
N PRO A 37 12.25 17.95 -1.23
CA PRO A 37 12.54 19.29 -0.74
C PRO A 37 14.00 19.43 -0.29
N ALA A 38 14.60 20.60 -0.53
CA ALA A 38 15.96 20.89 -0.05
C ALA A 38 16.06 20.90 1.48
N ASP A 39 14.94 21.17 2.17
CA ASP A 39 14.82 21.02 3.62
C ASP A 39 14.78 19.54 3.99
N MET A 40 15.91 19.03 4.47
CA MET A 40 16.06 17.64 4.90
C MET A 40 15.26 17.29 6.17
N SER A 41 14.67 18.27 6.86
CA SER A 41 13.76 18.04 7.99
C SER A 41 12.31 17.78 7.55
N ALA A 42 12.01 18.01 6.26
CA ALA A 42 10.72 17.70 5.66
C ALA A 42 10.39 16.20 5.82
N PRO A 43 9.20 15.85 6.34
CA PRO A 43 8.80 14.45 6.40
C PRO A 43 8.65 13.86 5.00
N VAL A 44 9.26 12.71 4.77
CA VAL A 44 9.19 11.98 3.49
C VAL A 44 8.22 10.81 3.60
N THR A 45 7.29 10.72 2.66
CA THR A 45 6.40 9.57 2.51
C THR A 45 7.00 8.58 1.52
N CYS A 46 7.02 7.29 1.89
CA CYS A 46 7.48 6.20 1.05
C CYS A 46 6.29 5.43 0.47
N LEU A 47 6.06 5.55 -0.83
CA LEU A 47 5.04 4.80 -1.57
C LEU A 47 5.62 3.47 -2.06
N TRP A 48 5.21 2.36 -1.47
CA TRP A 48 5.63 1.02 -1.89
C TRP A 48 4.73 0.47 -3.00
N LEU A 49 5.31 0.13 -4.15
CA LEU A 49 4.63 -0.34 -5.34
C LEU A 49 4.99 -1.80 -5.62
N LEU A 50 3.97 -2.66 -5.74
CA LEU A 50 4.12 -4.08 -6.05
C LEU A 50 3.56 -4.35 -7.45
N HIS A 51 4.38 -4.99 -8.29
CA HIS A 51 4.02 -5.24 -9.68
C HIS A 51 3.06 -6.44 -9.83
N PRO A 52 2.27 -6.53 -10.92
CA PRO A 52 1.45 -7.71 -11.20
C PRO A 52 2.28 -8.99 -11.39
N ARG A 53 1.63 -10.14 -11.27
CA ARG A 53 2.25 -11.45 -11.49
C ARG A 53 2.90 -11.54 -12.88
N THR A 54 3.98 -12.29 -12.99
CA THR A 54 4.84 -12.48 -14.18
C THR A 54 5.50 -11.21 -14.72
N ARG A 55 5.40 -10.08 -14.00
CA ARG A 55 6.06 -8.81 -14.36
C ARG A 55 7.30 -8.59 -13.51
N THR A 56 7.89 -7.42 -13.67
CA THR A 56 9.09 -6.96 -12.96
C THR A 56 8.81 -5.62 -12.32
N ARG A 57 9.67 -5.18 -11.40
CA ARG A 57 9.62 -3.85 -10.78
C ARG A 57 9.57 -2.69 -11.79
N ALA A 58 10.15 -2.88 -12.99
CA ALA A 58 10.10 -1.87 -14.06
C ALA A 58 8.67 -1.54 -14.51
N ARG A 59 7.71 -2.48 -14.35
CA ARG A 59 6.29 -2.26 -14.62
C ARG A 59 5.71 -1.12 -13.78
N MET A 60 6.28 -0.85 -12.60
CA MET A 60 5.83 0.20 -11.68
C MET A 60 6.30 1.60 -12.06
N ALA A 61 7.18 1.74 -13.04
CA ALA A 61 7.73 3.03 -13.45
C ALA A 61 6.64 4.04 -13.87
N ASP A 62 5.60 3.59 -14.60
CA ASP A 62 4.54 4.49 -15.10
C ASP A 62 3.76 5.15 -13.93
N ILE A 63 3.25 4.35 -13.00
CA ILE A 63 2.49 4.88 -11.86
C ILE A 63 3.39 5.65 -10.87
N ALA A 64 4.63 5.20 -10.65
CA ALA A 64 5.60 5.90 -9.81
C ALA A 64 5.82 7.33 -10.32
N LYS A 65 6.19 7.48 -11.60
CA LYS A 65 6.43 8.77 -12.24
C LYS A 65 5.23 9.70 -12.17
N ARG A 66 4.02 9.17 -12.43
CA ARG A 66 2.78 9.95 -12.36
C ARG A 66 2.48 10.43 -10.94
N ALA A 67 2.62 9.57 -9.94
CA ALA A 67 2.39 9.92 -8.55
C ALA A 67 3.37 11.00 -8.06
N ILE A 68 4.68 10.81 -8.32
CA ILE A 68 5.70 11.81 -7.95
C ILE A 68 5.46 13.15 -8.64
N HIS A 69 5.24 13.14 -9.96
CA HIS A 69 4.99 14.37 -10.72
C HIS A 69 3.74 15.10 -10.24
N ALA A 70 2.64 14.38 -10.02
CA ALA A 70 1.39 14.96 -9.55
C ALA A 70 1.53 15.58 -8.16
N TRP A 71 2.23 14.90 -7.25
CA TRP A 71 2.54 15.41 -5.91
C TRP A 71 3.33 16.71 -5.96
N ASN A 72 4.46 16.72 -6.67
CA ASN A 72 5.31 17.90 -6.76
C ASN A 72 4.61 19.08 -7.44
N SER A 73 3.82 18.81 -8.48
CA SER A 73 3.01 19.84 -9.14
C SER A 73 1.95 20.43 -8.20
N ALA A 74 1.34 19.62 -7.33
CA ALA A 74 0.39 20.10 -6.33
C ALA A 74 1.09 20.98 -5.28
N GLN A 75 2.26 20.58 -4.79
CA GLN A 75 3.05 21.38 -3.85
C GLN A 75 3.46 22.73 -4.44
N GLN A 76 3.88 22.77 -5.70
CA GLN A 76 4.23 24.01 -6.40
C GLN A 76 3.02 24.96 -6.51
N ARG A 77 1.84 24.45 -6.86
CA ARG A 77 0.61 25.26 -6.93
C ARG A 77 0.24 25.87 -5.57
N LEU A 78 0.34 25.09 -4.49
CA LEU A 78 0.07 25.58 -3.13
C LEU A 78 1.03 26.70 -2.71
N GLN A 79 2.32 26.56 -3.04
CA GLN A 79 3.32 27.60 -2.77
C GLN A 79 3.06 28.88 -3.55
N GLN A 80 2.70 28.77 -4.84
CA GLN A 80 2.39 29.93 -5.68
C GLN A 80 1.13 30.67 -5.19
N GLN A 81 0.09 29.93 -4.79
CA GLN A 81 -1.13 30.52 -4.22
C GLN A 81 -0.85 31.24 -2.90
N SER A 82 -0.06 30.61 -2.00
CA SER A 82 0.30 31.23 -0.72
C SER A 82 1.11 32.53 -0.90
N GLN A 83 1.99 32.60 -1.92
CA GLN A 83 2.72 33.82 -2.26
C GLN A 83 1.82 34.89 -2.87
N ALA A 84 0.85 34.51 -3.71
CA ALA A 84 -0.12 35.44 -4.29
C ALA A 84 -1.04 36.07 -3.22
N ASP A 85 -1.53 35.27 -2.27
CA ASP A 85 -2.38 35.74 -1.16
C ASP A 85 -1.60 36.67 -0.19
N ALA A 86 -0.33 36.35 0.07
CA ALA A 86 0.56 37.22 0.87
C ALA A 86 0.89 38.54 0.16
N SER A 87 0.91 38.55 -1.17
CA SER A 87 1.18 39.77 -1.96
C SER A 87 -0.06 40.65 -2.20
N SER A 88 -1.27 40.09 -2.08
CA SER A 88 -2.54 40.80 -2.28
C SER A 88 -3.14 41.35 -0.98
N SER A 89 -2.63 40.92 0.17
CA SER A 89 -2.95 41.52 1.48
C SER A 89 -2.17 42.82 1.67
N GLY A 90 -2.72 43.93 1.18
CA GLY A 90 -2.22 45.29 1.47
C GLY A 90 -2.24 45.62 2.97
N PRO A 91 -1.59 46.71 3.41
CA PRO A 91 -1.50 47.08 4.83
C PRO A 91 -2.87 47.57 5.34
N GLY A 92 -3.76 46.63 5.66
CA GLY A 92 -5.12 46.86 6.12
C GLY A 92 -5.30 46.33 7.53
N ASN A 93 -5.55 47.25 8.47
CA ASN A 93 -5.97 46.97 9.84
C ASN A 93 -7.20 46.04 9.86
N SER A 94 -7.06 44.81 10.34
CA SER A 94 -8.12 44.13 11.08
C SER A 94 -7.59 42.90 11.81
N ALA A 95 -7.71 42.94 13.14
CA ALA A 95 -7.55 41.79 14.00
C ALA A 95 -8.73 40.82 13.77
N SER A 96 -8.56 39.82 12.89
CA SER A 96 -9.39 38.62 12.90
C SER A 96 -8.57 37.42 13.38
N ASN A 97 -8.85 36.98 14.60
CA ASN A 97 -8.20 35.88 15.28
C ASN A 97 -8.74 34.52 14.77
N THR A 98 -8.75 34.32 13.45
CA THR A 98 -8.97 33.00 12.85
C THR A 98 -7.61 32.44 12.51
N ALA A 99 -7.14 31.49 13.32
CA ALA A 99 -5.90 30.76 13.09
C ALA A 99 -5.90 30.19 11.67
N THR A 100 -5.22 30.87 10.75
CA THR A 100 -4.86 30.32 9.45
C THR A 100 -4.05 29.06 9.74
N PRO A 101 -4.41 27.88 9.21
CA PRO A 101 -3.59 26.71 9.41
C PRO A 101 -2.19 27.04 8.91
N ALA A 102 -1.18 26.82 9.76
CA ALA A 102 0.22 27.03 9.39
C ALA A 102 0.48 26.38 8.03
N PRO A 103 1.29 27.00 7.14
CA PRO A 103 1.62 26.40 5.86
C PRO A 103 2.12 24.99 6.14
N SER A 104 1.41 23.98 5.59
CA SER A 104 1.78 22.59 5.80
C SER A 104 3.26 22.47 5.46
N SER A 105 4.09 22.04 6.41
CA SER A 105 5.52 21.87 6.17
C SER A 105 5.70 21.05 4.89
N ALA A 106 6.63 21.47 4.03
CA ALA A 106 6.88 20.79 2.77
C ALA A 106 7.06 19.29 3.05
N ARG A 107 6.31 18.42 2.36
CA ARG A 107 6.45 16.96 2.49
C ARG A 107 7.04 16.37 1.23
N GLY A 108 8.01 15.49 1.40
CA GLY A 108 8.58 14.71 0.30
C GLY A 108 7.72 13.48 -0.01
N LEU A 109 7.74 13.04 -1.26
CA LEU A 109 7.20 11.74 -1.67
C LEU A 109 8.27 11.03 -2.49
N ILE A 110 8.55 9.78 -2.14
CA ILE A 110 9.31 8.85 -2.99
C ILE A 110 8.46 7.62 -3.28
N ALA A 111 8.70 6.98 -4.42
CA ALA A 111 8.08 5.70 -4.76
C ALA A 111 9.13 4.62 -4.87
N LEU A 112 8.86 3.43 -4.34
CA LEU A 112 9.79 2.32 -4.28
C LEU A 112 9.17 1.07 -4.90
N ALA A 113 9.91 0.38 -5.76
CA ALA A 113 9.48 -0.87 -6.38
C ALA A 113 10.60 -1.92 -6.33
N PHE A 114 10.25 -3.17 -6.09
CA PHE A 114 11.18 -4.30 -6.06
C PHE A 114 10.54 -5.53 -6.71
N ASP A 115 11.35 -6.49 -7.14
CA ASP A 115 10.84 -7.73 -7.73
C ASP A 115 10.31 -8.65 -6.62
N MET A 116 9.06 -9.11 -6.73
CA MET A 116 8.49 -10.09 -5.82
C MET A 116 9.16 -11.47 -5.96
N PRO A 117 9.00 -12.41 -5.00
CA PRO A 117 9.56 -13.75 -5.12
C PRO A 117 9.19 -14.42 -6.45
N ASN A 118 10.15 -15.10 -7.08
CA ASN A 118 10.01 -15.77 -8.37
C ASN A 118 9.65 -14.84 -9.57
N HIS A 119 9.92 -13.54 -9.46
CA HIS A 119 9.68 -12.56 -10.53
C HIS A 119 10.95 -11.79 -10.88
N GLY A 120 11.01 -11.22 -12.09
CA GLY A 120 12.09 -10.31 -12.52
C GLY A 120 13.48 -10.84 -12.22
N SER A 121 14.29 -10.04 -11.51
CA SER A 121 15.65 -10.42 -11.11
C SER A 121 15.73 -11.58 -10.11
N ARG A 122 14.59 -12.03 -9.57
CA ARG A 122 14.45 -13.14 -8.62
C ARG A 122 13.72 -14.34 -9.24
N LEU A 123 13.57 -14.40 -10.56
CA LEU A 123 12.95 -15.54 -11.23
C LEU A 123 13.76 -16.81 -10.96
N VAL A 124 13.10 -17.83 -10.41
CA VAL A 124 13.67 -19.15 -10.11
C VAL A 124 13.09 -20.21 -11.05
N SER A 125 11.78 -20.17 -11.29
CA SER A 125 11.07 -21.14 -12.15
C SER A 125 9.88 -20.49 -12.85
N GLU A 126 9.91 -20.49 -14.19
CA GLU A 126 8.78 -20.04 -15.01
C GLU A 126 7.56 -20.95 -14.83
N ALA A 127 7.78 -22.26 -14.68
CA ALA A 127 6.71 -23.23 -14.48
C ALA A 127 5.93 -22.98 -13.17
N ALA A 128 6.63 -22.60 -12.09
CA ALA A 128 6.00 -22.23 -10.82
C ALA A 128 5.17 -20.94 -10.93
N ASN A 129 5.41 -20.12 -11.96
CA ASN A 129 4.57 -18.96 -12.26
C ASN A 129 3.37 -19.31 -13.15
N ALA A 130 3.22 -20.53 -13.67
CA ALA A 130 2.07 -20.89 -14.47
C ALA A 130 0.81 -21.11 -13.61
N ALA A 131 -0.36 -20.95 -14.23
CA ALA A 131 -1.65 -21.35 -13.64
C ALA A 131 -1.83 -22.88 -13.75
N TRP A 132 -2.86 -23.44 -13.10
CA TRP A 132 -3.22 -24.85 -13.29
C TRP A 132 -3.42 -25.21 -14.77
N ALA A 133 -4.11 -24.36 -15.53
CA ALA A 133 -4.31 -24.54 -16.97
C ALA A 133 -2.99 -24.51 -17.77
N GLY A 134 -1.94 -23.92 -17.21
CA GLY A 134 -0.59 -23.92 -17.78
C GLY A 134 0.28 -25.09 -17.29
N GLY A 135 -0.31 -26.12 -16.68
CA GLY A 135 0.40 -27.33 -16.24
C GLY A 135 1.05 -27.23 -14.85
N ASN A 136 0.82 -26.14 -14.11
CA ASN A 136 1.36 -26.04 -12.75
C ASN A 136 0.45 -26.76 -11.73
N ALA A 137 0.78 -28.02 -11.43
CA ALA A 137 0.09 -28.79 -10.39
C ALA A 137 0.23 -28.18 -8.97
N GLN A 138 1.29 -27.40 -8.73
CA GLN A 138 1.60 -26.74 -7.44
C GLN A 138 1.08 -25.30 -7.35
N HIS A 139 0.28 -24.84 -8.32
CA HIS A 139 -0.12 -23.44 -8.46
C HIS A 139 -0.60 -22.78 -7.16
N ALA A 140 -1.45 -23.44 -6.37
CA ALA A 140 -1.92 -22.88 -5.10
C ALA A 140 -0.80 -22.63 -4.09
N VAL A 141 0.15 -23.57 -3.96
CA VAL A 141 1.29 -23.46 -3.03
C VAL A 141 2.26 -22.39 -3.53
N ASP A 142 2.53 -22.35 -4.83
CA ASP A 142 3.40 -21.34 -5.44
C ASP A 142 2.82 -19.93 -5.25
N MET A 143 1.52 -19.75 -5.50
CA MET A 143 0.83 -18.48 -5.31
C MET A 143 0.86 -18.03 -3.84
N ALA A 144 0.57 -18.95 -2.90
CA ALA A 144 0.65 -18.65 -1.48
C ALA A 144 2.08 -18.27 -1.05
N GLY A 145 3.09 -18.97 -1.57
CA GLY A 145 4.50 -18.68 -1.33
C GLY A 145 4.92 -17.31 -1.82
N VAL A 146 4.54 -16.94 -3.06
CA VAL A 146 4.81 -15.62 -3.64
C VAL A 146 4.15 -14.50 -2.82
N VAL A 147 2.87 -14.66 -2.45
CA VAL A 147 2.14 -13.65 -1.68
C VAL A 147 2.75 -13.47 -0.29
N ARG A 148 3.00 -14.57 0.43
CA ARG A 148 3.59 -14.52 1.78
C ARG A 148 5.01 -13.97 1.76
N GLY A 149 5.83 -14.42 0.80
CA GLY A 149 7.20 -13.93 0.64
C GLY A 149 7.23 -12.45 0.29
N GLY A 150 6.37 -12.00 -0.64
CA GLY A 150 6.25 -10.59 -0.99
C GLY A 150 5.79 -9.71 0.19
N ALA A 151 4.85 -10.20 1.01
CA ALA A 151 4.42 -9.52 2.22
C ALA A 151 5.54 -9.41 3.27
N ALA A 152 6.34 -10.46 3.44
CA ALA A 152 7.50 -10.45 4.33
C ALA A 152 8.59 -9.48 3.82
N ASP A 153 8.88 -9.50 2.52
CA ASP A 153 9.87 -8.62 1.89
C ASP A 153 9.50 -7.15 2.04
N VAL A 154 8.25 -6.77 1.72
CA VAL A 154 7.80 -5.37 1.86
C VAL A 154 7.79 -4.93 3.32
N SER A 155 7.43 -5.82 4.25
CA SER A 155 7.47 -5.52 5.68
C SER A 155 8.90 -5.28 6.16
N ALA A 156 9.84 -6.16 5.78
CA ALA A 156 11.25 -6.01 6.12
C ALA A 156 11.87 -4.74 5.50
N LEU A 157 11.47 -4.38 4.28
CA LEU A 157 11.90 -3.14 3.64
C LEU A 157 11.31 -1.89 4.32
N MET A 158 10.02 -1.92 4.71
CA MET A 158 9.40 -0.87 5.51
C MET A 158 10.07 -0.72 6.87
N ASP A 159 10.36 -1.84 7.54
CA ASP A 159 11.09 -1.88 8.80
C ASP A 159 12.50 -1.35 8.61
N LEU A 160 13.20 -1.69 7.53
CA LEU A 160 14.53 -1.17 7.23
C LEU A 160 14.49 0.34 6.96
N VAL A 161 13.52 0.86 6.20
CA VAL A 161 13.38 2.31 5.98
C VAL A 161 13.06 3.03 7.29
N GLY A 162 12.18 2.45 8.12
CA GLY A 162 11.91 2.97 9.47
C GLY A 162 13.14 2.90 10.38
N LEU A 163 13.87 1.79 10.36
CA LEU A 163 15.09 1.54 11.12
C LEU A 163 16.22 2.45 10.68
N LEU A 164 16.37 2.75 9.39
CA LEU A 164 17.38 3.68 8.87
C LEU A 164 17.04 5.14 9.25
N THR A 165 15.75 5.48 9.30
CA THR A 165 15.28 6.79 9.80
C THR A 165 15.57 6.95 11.29
N ASP A 166 15.33 5.90 12.10
CA ASP A 166 15.61 5.91 13.55
C ASP A 166 17.12 5.71 13.88
N ARG A 167 17.86 4.90 13.12
CA ARG A 167 19.30 4.63 13.30
C ARG A 167 20.21 5.73 12.77
N ALA A 168 19.75 6.61 11.88
CA ALA A 168 20.47 7.86 11.59
C ALA A 168 20.62 8.74 12.85
N THR A 169 19.83 8.47 13.90
CA THR A 169 19.88 9.21 15.17
C THR A 169 20.63 8.46 16.29
N LYS A 170 20.76 7.12 16.28
CA LYS A 170 21.32 6.36 17.42
C LYS A 170 22.05 5.06 17.02
N ALA A 171 23.28 4.96 17.53
CA ALA A 171 24.39 4.06 17.22
C ALA A 171 24.28 2.55 17.58
N ASN A 172 25.14 1.77 16.90
CA ASN A 172 25.79 0.47 17.23
C ASN A 172 24.98 -0.71 17.81
N LEU A 173 24.98 -1.88 17.11
CA LEU A 173 24.71 -3.19 17.75
C LEU A 173 25.14 -4.45 16.97
N ASP A 174 25.43 -5.50 17.74
CA ASP A 174 26.00 -6.83 17.48
C ASP A 174 24.93 -7.94 17.24
N THR A 175 25.29 -9.02 16.54
CA THR A 175 24.38 -10.07 16.00
C THR A 175 24.73 -11.48 16.51
N GLY A 176 23.93 -12.02 17.45
CA GLY A 176 24.01 -13.41 17.93
C GLY A 176 23.34 -14.47 17.04
N SER A 177 23.26 -15.74 17.50
CA SER A 177 23.17 -16.97 16.66
C SER A 177 22.09 -18.05 16.99
N SER A 178 21.23 -18.39 15.99
CA SER A 178 20.49 -19.67 15.65
C SER A 178 19.18 -20.13 16.39
N PRO A 179 18.35 -21.12 15.91
CA PRO A 179 17.75 -21.45 14.57
C PRO A 179 16.26 -22.02 14.60
N LEU A 180 15.58 -22.27 13.44
CA LEU A 180 14.26 -22.97 13.31
C LEU A 180 14.06 -23.66 11.92
N LEU A 181 14.83 -24.71 11.63
CA LEU A 181 14.76 -25.49 10.39
C LEU A 181 14.82 -26.97 10.77
N GLY A 182 13.85 -27.79 10.33
CA GLY A 182 13.93 -29.23 10.64
C GLY A 182 12.71 -30.15 10.47
N SER A 183 11.76 -29.96 9.54
CA SER A 183 10.91 -31.11 9.15
C SER A 183 10.34 -31.07 7.74
N LYS A 184 9.97 -32.25 7.24
CA LYS A 184 9.73 -32.51 5.81
C LYS A 184 8.26 -32.28 5.43
N TYR A 185 8.04 -31.22 4.64
CA TYR A 185 6.94 -31.00 3.67
C TYR A 185 5.70 -30.13 4.02
N LEU A 186 5.78 -29.18 4.96
CA LEU A 186 4.72 -28.16 5.24
C LEU A 186 3.37 -28.68 5.82
N PRO A 187 3.13 -28.51 7.14
CA PRO A 187 1.95 -29.01 7.88
C PRO A 187 0.72 -28.06 7.92
N PRO A 188 -0.40 -28.42 8.62
CA PRO A 188 -1.55 -27.55 8.95
C PRO A 188 -1.19 -26.16 9.51
N SER A 189 0.01 -26.02 10.08
CA SER A 189 0.61 -24.74 10.47
C SER A 189 0.81 -23.76 9.30
N LEU A 190 0.83 -24.23 8.04
CA LEU A 190 0.80 -23.38 6.85
C LEU A 190 -0.58 -22.72 6.67
N ILE A 191 -1.68 -23.46 6.84
CA ILE A 191 -3.04 -22.91 6.79
C ILE A 191 -3.23 -21.91 7.94
N GLU A 192 -2.77 -22.27 9.14
CA GLU A 192 -2.76 -21.37 10.30
C GLU A 192 -1.87 -20.12 10.08
N SER A 193 -0.71 -20.29 9.41
CA SER A 193 0.14 -19.16 9.00
C SER A 193 -0.54 -18.28 7.95
N LEU A 194 -1.28 -18.86 7.01
CA LEU A 194 -2.06 -18.12 6.03
C LEU A 194 -3.16 -17.34 6.74
N TRP A 195 -3.90 -17.96 7.66
CA TRP A 195 -4.93 -17.27 8.45
C TRP A 195 -4.41 -16.14 9.32
N ARG A 196 -3.17 -16.23 9.81
CA ARG A 196 -2.53 -15.13 10.57
C ARG A 196 -2.19 -13.90 9.71
N HIS A 197 -2.11 -14.04 8.39
CA HIS A 197 -1.62 -12.98 7.49
C HIS A 197 -2.59 -12.62 6.36
N ASP A 198 -3.57 -13.48 6.08
CA ASP A 198 -4.66 -13.24 5.14
C ASP A 198 -5.76 -12.41 5.82
N PRO A 199 -6.16 -11.25 5.27
CA PRO A 199 -7.18 -10.39 5.88
C PRO A 199 -8.51 -11.10 6.17
N ARG A 200 -8.96 -12.01 5.29
CA ARG A 200 -10.19 -12.78 5.52
C ARG A 200 -9.99 -13.80 6.64
N GLY A 201 -8.85 -14.48 6.68
CA GLY A 201 -8.47 -15.38 7.77
C GLY A 201 -8.37 -14.68 9.12
N ILE A 202 -7.82 -13.47 9.16
CA ILE A 202 -7.73 -12.66 10.40
C ILE A 202 -9.13 -12.29 10.91
N LEU A 203 -10.05 -11.91 10.01
CA LEU A 203 -11.37 -11.41 10.39
C LEU A 203 -12.39 -12.54 10.65
N PHE A 204 -12.34 -13.62 9.87
CA PHE A 204 -13.38 -14.66 9.81
C PHE A 204 -12.84 -16.11 9.84
N GLY A 205 -11.55 -16.30 10.08
CA GLY A 205 -10.96 -17.63 10.19
C GLY A 205 -11.48 -18.39 11.42
N ASN A 206 -11.66 -19.70 11.27
CA ASN A 206 -11.91 -20.61 12.37
C ASN A 206 -10.72 -21.59 12.47
N ALA A 207 -9.98 -21.54 13.57
CA ALA A 207 -8.81 -22.39 13.82
C ALA A 207 -9.08 -23.90 13.67
N THR A 208 -10.35 -24.34 13.71
CA THR A 208 -10.75 -25.74 13.68
C THR A 208 -11.51 -26.17 12.43
N SER A 209 -11.77 -25.28 11.46
CA SER A 209 -12.53 -25.61 10.25
C SER A 209 -11.79 -25.27 8.97
N LEU A 210 -11.60 -26.27 8.11
CA LEU A 210 -11.08 -26.10 6.75
C LEU A 210 -12.11 -25.48 5.79
N THR A 211 -13.38 -25.37 6.20
CA THR A 211 -14.40 -24.66 5.42
C THR A 211 -14.34 -23.16 5.71
N PRO A 212 -14.17 -22.30 4.68
CA PRO A 212 -14.14 -20.86 4.90
C PRO A 212 -15.49 -20.37 5.41
N THR A 213 -15.51 -19.72 6.58
CA THR A 213 -16.71 -18.99 7.04
C THR A 213 -17.06 -17.92 5.99
N PRO A 214 -18.31 -17.86 5.52
CA PRO A 214 -18.75 -16.76 4.67
C PRO A 214 -18.55 -15.43 5.39
N VAL A 215 -18.20 -14.38 4.66
CA VAL A 215 -18.19 -13.03 5.23
C VAL A 215 -19.65 -12.70 5.60
N PRO A 216 -19.95 -12.37 6.87
CA PRO A 216 -21.32 -12.05 7.27
C PRO A 216 -21.78 -10.78 6.56
N SER A 217 -23.02 -10.79 6.08
CA SER A 217 -23.62 -9.61 5.47
C SER A 217 -24.00 -8.59 6.55
N PRO A 218 -23.70 -7.30 6.36
CA PRO A 218 -24.25 -6.24 7.20
C PRO A 218 -25.80 -6.21 7.18
N PRO A 219 -26.46 -5.72 8.26
CA PRO A 219 -25.86 -5.25 9.50
C PRO A 219 -25.39 -6.42 10.38
N LEU A 220 -24.21 -6.27 10.99
CA LEU A 220 -23.68 -7.27 11.93
C LEU A 220 -24.38 -7.18 13.29
N SER A 221 -24.49 -8.30 14.00
CA SER A 221 -24.95 -8.31 15.39
C SER A 221 -23.98 -7.55 16.30
N GLN A 222 -24.47 -6.99 17.40
CA GLN A 222 -23.61 -6.27 18.35
C GLN A 222 -22.45 -7.13 18.86
N ALA A 223 -22.70 -8.41 19.16
CA ALA A 223 -21.66 -9.34 19.59
C ALA A 223 -20.54 -9.52 18.52
N GLU A 224 -20.91 -9.54 17.24
CA GLU A 224 -19.95 -9.67 16.14
C GLU A 224 -19.16 -8.37 15.91
N GLN A 225 -19.82 -7.22 16.07
CA GLN A 225 -19.15 -5.92 16.05
C GLN A 225 -18.11 -5.81 17.18
N GLU A 226 -18.48 -6.19 18.41
CA GLU A 226 -17.60 -6.22 19.58
C GLU A 226 -16.42 -7.18 19.38
N ARG A 227 -16.65 -8.35 18.76
CA ARG A 227 -15.60 -9.31 18.42
C ARG A 227 -14.60 -8.75 17.40
N LEU A 228 -15.07 -8.04 16.38
CA LEU A 228 -14.24 -7.52 15.29
C LEU A 228 -13.49 -6.24 15.66
N ARG A 229 -14.04 -5.41 16.55
CA ARG A 229 -13.45 -4.11 16.93
C ARG A 229 -11.97 -4.15 17.33
N PRO A 230 -11.49 -5.04 18.22
CA PRO A 230 -10.06 -5.10 18.56
C PRO A 230 -9.16 -5.48 17.38
N LEU A 231 -9.68 -6.24 16.40
CA LEU A 231 -8.95 -6.57 15.16
C LEU A 231 -8.86 -5.34 14.26
N LEU A 232 -9.96 -4.59 14.11
CA LEU A 232 -9.96 -3.33 13.36
C LEU A 232 -9.04 -2.30 14.02
N ASP A 233 -9.02 -2.22 15.35
CA ASP A 233 -8.10 -1.35 16.09
C ASP A 233 -6.64 -1.66 15.81
N ARG A 234 -6.30 -2.95 15.84
CA ARG A 234 -4.94 -3.42 15.60
C ARG A 234 -4.50 -3.19 14.16
N HIS A 235 -5.38 -3.44 13.19
CA HIS A 235 -4.99 -3.58 11.79
C HIS A 235 -5.45 -2.44 10.89
N LEU A 236 -6.55 -1.75 11.19
CA LEU A 236 -7.24 -0.84 10.26
C LEU A 236 -7.47 0.57 10.80
N ARG A 237 -7.29 0.83 12.10
CA ARG A 237 -7.44 2.17 12.70
C ARG A 237 -6.66 3.25 11.94
N GLY A 238 -7.37 4.30 11.53
CA GLY A 238 -6.85 5.45 10.79
C GLY A 238 -6.31 5.14 9.40
N LYS A 239 -6.61 3.95 8.84
CA LYS A 239 -6.19 3.60 7.48
C LYS A 239 -7.20 4.09 6.46
N LYS A 240 -6.70 4.38 5.27
CA LYS A 240 -7.49 4.78 4.10
C LYS A 240 -7.24 3.78 2.99
N LEU A 241 -8.29 3.23 2.44
CA LEU A 241 -8.25 2.15 1.45
C LEU A 241 -8.94 2.60 0.17
N LEU A 242 -8.24 2.46 -0.96
CA LEU A 242 -8.83 2.52 -2.29
C LEU A 242 -8.72 1.13 -2.92
N LEU A 243 -9.85 0.54 -3.25
CA LEU A 243 -9.94 -0.72 -3.98
C LEU A 243 -10.40 -0.40 -5.40
N CYS A 244 -9.63 -0.87 -6.38
CA CYS A 244 -9.92 -0.70 -7.80
C CYS A 244 -10.14 -2.07 -8.43
N SER A 245 -11.33 -2.33 -8.95
CA SER A 245 -11.70 -3.62 -9.55
C SER A 245 -12.22 -3.46 -10.97
N GLY A 246 -11.78 -4.32 -11.89
CA GLY A 246 -12.33 -4.37 -13.24
C GLY A 246 -13.73 -5.00 -13.23
N GLY A 247 -14.73 -4.33 -13.81
CA GLY A 247 -16.10 -4.83 -13.88
C GLY A 247 -16.28 -6.06 -14.78
N ALA A 248 -15.31 -6.31 -15.67
CA ALA A 248 -15.24 -7.49 -16.55
C ALA A 248 -14.03 -8.39 -16.21
N ASP A 249 -13.48 -8.30 -15.00
CA ASP A 249 -12.35 -9.14 -14.57
C ASP A 249 -12.81 -10.57 -14.27
N GLU A 250 -12.43 -11.52 -15.12
CA GLU A 250 -12.73 -12.94 -14.94
C GLU A 250 -11.69 -13.67 -14.08
N LEU A 251 -10.50 -13.10 -13.90
CA LEU A 251 -9.41 -13.73 -13.15
C LEU A 251 -9.51 -13.46 -11.66
N VAL A 252 -9.89 -12.24 -11.28
CA VAL A 252 -10.19 -11.84 -9.89
C VAL A 252 -11.51 -11.06 -9.87
N PRO A 253 -12.66 -11.76 -9.97
CA PRO A 253 -13.95 -11.08 -10.09
C PRO A 253 -14.30 -10.28 -8.84
N HIS A 254 -14.73 -9.02 -9.02
CA HIS A 254 -15.17 -8.13 -7.93
C HIS A 254 -16.20 -8.78 -6.98
N PRO A 255 -17.18 -9.60 -7.42
CA PRO A 255 -18.09 -10.27 -6.49
C PRO A 255 -17.42 -11.14 -5.43
N ARG A 256 -16.15 -11.56 -5.66
CA ARG A 256 -15.37 -12.31 -4.67
C ARG A 256 -14.83 -11.45 -3.54
N THR A 257 -14.60 -10.16 -3.79
CA THR A 257 -14.06 -9.18 -2.81
C THR A 257 -15.15 -8.28 -2.22
N ALA A 258 -16.26 -8.08 -2.94
CA ALA A 258 -17.37 -7.20 -2.56
C ALA A 258 -17.93 -7.44 -1.15
N PRO A 259 -18.11 -8.68 -0.65
CA PRO A 259 -18.63 -8.89 0.70
C PRO A 259 -17.73 -8.29 1.79
N LEU A 260 -16.40 -8.46 1.67
CA LEU A 260 -15.45 -7.91 2.62
C LEU A 260 -15.39 -6.38 2.52
N ALA A 261 -15.37 -5.84 1.30
CA ALA A 261 -15.38 -4.40 1.08
C ALA A 261 -16.65 -3.75 1.65
N GLY A 262 -17.82 -4.37 1.42
CA GLY A 262 -19.10 -3.93 1.95
C GLY A 262 -19.13 -3.92 3.48
N LEU A 263 -18.59 -4.97 4.13
CA LEU A 263 -18.49 -5.03 5.58
C LEU A 263 -17.58 -3.94 6.16
N LEU A 264 -16.42 -3.69 5.53
CA LEU A 264 -15.52 -2.63 5.97
C LEU A 264 -16.13 -1.23 5.75
N ALA A 265 -16.90 -1.05 4.68
CA ALA A 265 -17.60 0.18 4.39
C ALA A 265 -18.76 0.45 5.36
N ASP A 266 -19.49 -0.60 5.75
CA ASP A 266 -20.48 -0.54 6.83
C ASP A 266 -19.83 -0.16 8.16
N ALA A 267 -18.74 -0.83 8.54
CA ALA A 267 -17.97 -0.51 9.74
C ALA A 267 -17.50 0.95 9.76
N ALA A 268 -16.89 1.41 8.67
CA ALA A 268 -16.38 2.78 8.52
C ALA A 268 -17.46 3.87 8.68
N ARG A 269 -18.69 3.60 8.23
CA ARG A 269 -19.81 4.56 8.34
C ARG A 269 -20.64 4.42 9.62
N GLY A 270 -20.55 3.27 10.27
CA GLY A 270 -21.41 2.91 11.40
C GLY A 270 -20.62 2.65 12.67
N TRP A 271 -20.58 1.38 13.08
CA TRP A 271 -20.12 0.93 14.39
C TRP A 271 -18.61 1.07 14.65
N TYR A 272 -17.84 1.47 13.63
CA TYR A 272 -16.41 1.75 13.73
C TYR A 272 -16.03 3.12 13.14
N ALA A 273 -16.97 4.06 13.09
CA ALA A 273 -16.71 5.42 12.58
C ALA A 273 -15.62 6.15 13.40
N ASP A 274 -15.55 5.91 14.71
CA ASP A 274 -14.51 6.43 15.59
C ASP A 274 -13.10 5.87 15.29
N GLY A 275 -13.02 4.79 14.51
CA GLY A 275 -11.79 4.18 14.05
C GLY A 275 -11.05 4.99 12.98
N GLY A 276 -11.71 5.99 12.37
CA GLY A 276 -11.13 6.79 11.28
C GLY A 276 -10.76 5.97 10.04
N LEU A 277 -11.41 4.83 9.82
CA LEU A 277 -11.24 4.01 8.63
C LEU A 277 -11.94 4.67 7.45
N GLU A 278 -11.22 4.92 6.35
CA GLU A 278 -11.82 5.27 5.06
C GLU A 278 -11.70 4.08 4.11
N ILE A 279 -12.76 3.80 3.36
CA ILE A 279 -12.73 2.81 2.29
C ILE A 279 -13.55 3.31 1.09
N ALA A 280 -12.91 3.28 -0.08
CA ALA A 280 -13.54 3.50 -1.38
C ALA A 280 -13.38 2.24 -2.23
N ASP A 281 -14.47 1.57 -2.54
CA ASP A 281 -14.50 0.42 -3.45
C ASP A 281 -15.05 0.86 -4.81
N ARG A 282 -14.18 0.90 -5.83
CA ARG A 282 -14.51 1.38 -7.18
C ARG A 282 -14.46 0.25 -8.18
N VAL A 283 -15.55 0.09 -8.94
CA VAL A 283 -15.66 -0.88 -10.04
C VAL A 283 -15.66 -0.13 -11.37
N TYR A 284 -14.78 -0.53 -12.29
CA TYR A 284 -14.60 0.12 -13.59
C TYR A 284 -15.26 -0.73 -14.68
N GLU A 285 -16.39 -0.26 -15.20
CA GLU A 285 -17.19 -0.99 -16.19
C GLU A 285 -16.38 -1.37 -17.44
N GLY A 286 -16.58 -2.59 -17.95
CA GLY A 286 -15.91 -3.12 -19.15
C GLY A 286 -14.41 -3.40 -18.99
N VAL A 287 -13.79 -3.09 -17.85
CA VAL A 287 -12.36 -3.32 -17.60
C VAL A 287 -12.14 -4.77 -17.14
N GLY A 288 -11.31 -5.52 -17.88
CA GLY A 288 -10.86 -6.87 -17.50
C GLY A 288 -9.71 -6.87 -16.48
N HIS A 289 -8.90 -7.93 -16.44
CA HIS A 289 -7.77 -8.07 -15.49
C HIS A 289 -6.54 -7.22 -15.86
N HIS A 290 -6.68 -5.89 -15.82
CA HIS A 290 -5.58 -4.94 -16.04
C HIS A 290 -5.84 -3.61 -15.32
N PHE A 291 -4.76 -2.86 -15.09
CA PHE A 291 -4.84 -1.54 -14.46
C PHE A 291 -5.16 -0.47 -15.51
N SER A 292 -6.40 0.04 -15.51
CA SER A 292 -6.91 0.94 -16.54
C SER A 292 -6.54 2.41 -16.30
N GLU A 293 -6.75 3.26 -17.31
CA GLU A 293 -6.60 4.71 -17.20
C GLU A 293 -7.42 5.31 -16.05
N GLY A 294 -8.69 4.91 -15.90
CA GLY A 294 -9.55 5.36 -14.81
C GLY A 294 -8.98 4.98 -13.45
N MET A 295 -8.46 3.75 -13.31
CA MET A 295 -7.82 3.30 -12.08
C MET A 295 -6.55 4.08 -11.76
N VAL A 296 -5.73 4.41 -12.77
CA VAL A 296 -4.52 5.24 -12.58
C VAL A 296 -4.90 6.64 -12.09
N ARG A 297 -5.90 7.27 -12.72
CA ARG A 297 -6.36 8.62 -12.33
C ARG A 297 -6.80 8.64 -10.87
N ASP A 298 -7.68 7.72 -10.49
CA ASP A 298 -8.23 7.62 -9.15
C ASP A 298 -7.16 7.29 -8.11
N ALA A 299 -6.22 6.40 -8.45
CA ALA A 299 -5.11 6.06 -7.58
C ALA A 299 -4.18 7.25 -7.35
N VAL A 300 -3.82 8.00 -8.40
CA VAL A 300 -2.96 9.19 -8.28
C VAL A 300 -3.66 10.27 -7.46
N GLU A 301 -4.95 10.53 -7.71
CA GLU A 301 -5.73 11.50 -6.93
C GLU A 301 -5.80 11.10 -5.46
N PHE A 302 -6.13 9.84 -5.18
CA PHE A 302 -6.17 9.30 -3.83
C PHE A 302 -4.82 9.44 -3.12
N LEU A 303 -3.72 9.07 -3.79
CA LEU A 303 -2.37 9.16 -3.24
C LEU A 303 -2.00 10.61 -2.91
N VAL A 304 -2.21 11.54 -3.85
CA VAL A 304 -1.89 12.97 -3.63
C VAL A 304 -2.67 13.52 -2.43
N ARG A 305 -3.96 13.20 -2.32
CA ARG A 305 -4.79 13.61 -1.18
C ARG A 305 -4.24 13.03 0.13
N VAL A 306 -4.09 11.71 0.22
CA VAL A 306 -3.71 11.03 1.47
C VAL A 306 -2.32 11.42 1.94
N VAL A 307 -1.36 11.60 1.01
CA VAL A 307 -0.02 12.11 1.34
C VAL A 307 -0.09 13.54 1.87
N GLY A 308 -0.96 14.37 1.29
CA GLY A 308 -1.20 15.75 1.73
C GLY A 308 -1.74 15.85 3.15
N GLU A 309 -2.64 14.96 3.53
CA GLU A 309 -3.20 14.90 4.88
C GLU A 309 -2.18 14.46 5.94
N GLY A 310 -1.07 13.83 5.53
CA GLY A 310 0.02 13.45 6.42
C GLY A 310 -0.23 12.13 7.18
N PRO A 311 0.66 11.80 8.14
CA PRO A 311 0.61 10.52 8.83
C PRO A 311 -0.64 10.41 9.71
N ARG A 312 -1.20 9.20 9.80
CA ARG A 312 -2.29 8.91 10.73
C ARG A 312 -1.91 9.25 12.16
N VAL A 313 -2.83 9.86 12.91
CA VAL A 313 -2.68 10.09 14.34
C VAL A 313 -2.69 8.74 15.04
N ARG A 314 -1.55 8.33 15.61
CA ARG A 314 -1.50 7.20 16.54
C ARG A 314 -1.70 7.77 17.93
N GLU A 315 -2.75 7.35 18.64
CA GLU A 315 -2.80 7.57 20.08
C GLU A 315 -1.49 7.04 20.68
N ALA A 316 -0.82 7.86 21.49
CA ALA A 316 0.38 7.43 22.16
C ALA A 316 0.05 6.14 22.92
N ARG A 317 0.72 5.03 22.58
CA ARG A 317 0.66 3.85 23.43
C ARG A 317 1.06 4.32 24.82
N ALA A 318 0.13 4.25 25.78
CA ALA A 318 0.46 4.40 27.18
C ALA A 318 1.64 3.46 27.44
N ARG A 319 2.79 4.04 27.78
CA ARG A 319 3.95 3.25 28.19
C ARG A 319 3.53 2.57 29.49
N MET A 320 3.24 1.28 29.42
CA MET A 320 3.27 0.40 30.59
C MET A 320 4.73 0.10 30.93
#